data_AF-A0A419UW84-F1
#
_entry.id   AF-A0A419UW84-F1
#
_cell.length_a   1.000
_cell.length_b   1.000
_cell.length_c   1.000
_cell.angle_alpha   90.00
_cell.angle_beta   90.00
_cell.angle_gamma   90.00
#
_symmetry.space_group_name_H-M   'P 1'
#
loop_
_entity.id
_entity.type
_entity.pdbx_description
1 polymer ?
#
loop_
_entity_poly.entity_id
_entity_poly.type
_entity_poly.pdbx_seq_one_letter_code
_entity_poly.pdbx_strand_id
1 'polypeptide(L)'
;MNRMQKKERTKQKILSEALYLFREKGFDDTTVQEITEAANVAKGTFFNYFPTKESIMQSLAEDRLHQVESYIDKYALQRLALFSRIRAYVSYFLGEYQLNPQLTRKVWQHVVEHEALLRSHWEQLLYDSEHRGEIKPHLDIPAWSHIMNSHFHYLLATSTAVNREEFIEEMMAMMYTSLHSITTKRGHETMKRVVILGGGYGGLRLLQRLLTNDLPADVEIVLIDKLPYHCMKTEYYALAAGTESDHQVRVPFPTHKQLRLQFGTIDRVDMDSNLVHMKGENPVAYDSLIVGLGCEDKFHEVPGAAEHTYSIQTMEATRKSYQVLNSLPANSSVSIVGAGLSGVELASELRESRSDLRIRLFDRGDTILPMFPNRLSRYVQKWFEDHQVEVISNSDITQVDEHTIYNHGEPLESDVIIWTAGIQPNKVVRDMDVEKDPRGRVILTPHHHLPDNKNVFVVGDCASLPHAPSAQLAEGQAEQIAMVLKKRWKGESIPETLPEIKLKGVLGSLGKKHGFGMMGEKAAVTGRVARMLKSGVLWMYKNHNGV
;
A
#
# COMPACT_ATOMS: atom_id res chain seq x y z
N MET A 1 15.17 -62.01 -14.86
CA MET A 1 15.22 -61.12 -13.68
C MET A 1 16.55 -61.37 -12.97
N ASN A 2 17.42 -60.37 -12.89
CA ASN A 2 18.73 -60.51 -12.22
C ASN A 2 18.53 -60.64 -10.70
N ARG A 3 19.48 -61.25 -9.98
CA ARG A 3 19.44 -61.51 -8.52
C ARG A 3 19.09 -60.25 -7.71
N MET A 4 19.57 -59.08 -8.12
CA MET A 4 19.25 -57.79 -7.50
C MET A 4 17.78 -57.38 -7.66
N GLN A 5 17.19 -57.57 -8.85
CA GLN A 5 15.77 -57.27 -9.10
C GLN A 5 14.85 -58.21 -8.31
N LYS A 6 15.25 -59.48 -8.14
CA LYS A 6 14.51 -60.44 -7.31
C LYS A 6 14.52 -60.02 -5.83
N LYS A 7 15.69 -59.58 -5.34
CA LYS A 7 15.88 -59.10 -3.98
C LYS A 7 15.00 -57.89 -3.69
N GLU A 8 15.00 -56.90 -4.58
CA GLU A 8 14.18 -55.68 -4.42
C GLU A 8 12.68 -55.97 -4.48
N ARG A 9 12.24 -56.82 -5.43
CA ARG A 9 10.83 -57.22 -5.53
C ARG A 9 10.33 -57.92 -4.27
N THR A 10 11.16 -58.75 -3.64
CA THR A 10 10.82 -59.40 -2.37
C THR A 10 10.76 -58.41 -1.22
N LYS A 11 11.70 -57.46 -1.14
CA LYS A 11 11.68 -56.37 -0.14
C LYS A 11 10.39 -55.55 -0.25
N GLN A 12 10.06 -55.09 -1.47
CA GLN A 12 8.86 -54.29 -1.74
C GLN A 12 7.56 -55.03 -1.43
N LYS A 13 7.51 -56.34 -1.71
CA LYS A 13 6.34 -57.17 -1.36
C LYS A 13 6.16 -57.26 0.16
N ILE A 14 7.23 -57.46 0.92
CA ILE A 14 7.15 -57.50 2.39
C ILE A 14 6.68 -56.13 2.92
N LEU A 15 7.22 -55.04 2.37
CA LEU A 15 6.87 -53.67 2.74
C LEU A 15 5.37 -53.35 2.48
N SER A 16 4.85 -53.73 1.31
CA SER A 16 3.45 -53.47 0.94
C SER A 16 2.46 -54.25 1.79
N GLU A 17 2.74 -55.52 2.08
CA GLU A 17 1.87 -56.36 2.92
C GLU A 17 1.92 -55.90 4.39
N ALA A 18 3.11 -55.51 4.87
CA ALA A 18 3.25 -54.92 6.20
C ALA A 18 2.44 -53.63 6.35
N LEU A 19 2.54 -52.72 5.38
CA LEU A 19 1.74 -51.49 5.34
C LEU A 19 0.24 -51.75 5.37
N TYR A 20 -0.22 -52.74 4.60
CA TYR A 20 -1.62 -53.13 4.58
C TYR A 20 -2.08 -53.61 5.97
N LEU A 21 -1.34 -54.54 6.57
CA LEU A 21 -1.65 -55.07 7.91
C LEU A 21 -1.58 -53.99 8.99
N PHE A 22 -0.61 -53.08 8.93
CA PHE A 22 -0.50 -51.96 9.87
C PHE A 22 -1.69 -50.99 9.78
N ARG A 23 -2.27 -50.81 8.58
CA ARG A 23 -3.47 -49.97 8.40
C ARG A 23 -4.72 -50.64 8.92
N GLU A 24 -4.84 -51.96 8.74
CA GLU A 24 -6.01 -52.75 9.14
C GLU A 24 -6.05 -53.03 10.65
N LYS A 25 -4.93 -53.48 11.23
CA LYS A 25 -4.87 -53.97 12.62
C LYS A 25 -4.08 -53.05 13.55
N GLY A 26 -3.39 -52.05 13.03
CA GLY A 26 -2.41 -51.27 13.79
C GLY A 26 -1.04 -51.94 13.87
N PHE A 27 -0.01 -51.11 14.06
CA PHE A 27 1.38 -51.59 14.09
C PHE A 27 1.66 -52.54 15.26
N ASP A 28 1.15 -52.24 16.46
CA ASP A 28 1.50 -53.01 17.67
C ASP A 28 0.94 -54.43 17.61
N ASP A 29 -0.28 -54.57 17.12
CA ASP A 29 -1.01 -55.84 17.02
C ASP A 29 -0.60 -56.70 15.82
N THR A 30 0.14 -56.12 14.85
CA THR A 30 0.64 -56.87 13.69
C THR A 30 1.92 -57.64 14.04
N THR A 31 1.96 -58.93 13.76
CA THR A 31 3.13 -59.78 14.00
C THR A 31 3.98 -60.00 12.74
N VAL A 32 5.28 -60.26 12.90
CA VAL A 32 6.17 -60.63 11.78
C VAL A 32 5.67 -61.88 11.05
N GLN A 33 5.02 -62.80 11.77
CA GLN A 33 4.44 -64.02 11.21
C GLN A 33 3.35 -63.69 10.18
N GLU A 34 2.39 -62.84 10.55
CA GLU A 34 1.30 -62.42 9.66
C GLU A 34 1.83 -61.70 8.42
N ILE A 35 2.85 -60.83 8.58
CA ILE A 35 3.50 -60.16 7.45
C ILE A 35 4.14 -61.18 6.50
N THR A 36 4.83 -62.19 7.04
CA THR A 36 5.49 -63.22 6.22
C THR A 36 4.51 -64.12 5.49
N GLU A 37 3.37 -64.43 6.11
CA GLU A 37 2.29 -65.21 5.51
C GLU A 37 1.62 -64.43 4.37
N ALA A 38 1.27 -63.16 4.60
CA ALA A 38 0.71 -62.27 3.58
C ALA A 38 1.67 -62.07 2.40
N ALA A 39 2.96 -61.86 2.69
CA ALA A 39 3.99 -61.73 1.66
C ALA A 39 4.37 -63.06 0.98
N ASN A 40 3.88 -64.21 1.46
CA ASN A 40 4.25 -65.55 1.01
C ASN A 40 5.78 -65.75 0.97
N VAL A 41 6.44 -65.47 2.09
CA VAL A 41 7.89 -65.64 2.29
C VAL A 41 8.15 -66.38 3.60
N ALA A 42 9.28 -67.09 3.69
CA ALA A 42 9.67 -67.72 4.95
C ALA A 42 10.09 -66.65 5.98
N LYS A 43 9.84 -66.91 7.27
CA LYS A 43 10.20 -65.99 8.37
C LYS A 43 11.68 -65.60 8.38
N GLY A 44 12.59 -66.54 8.10
CA GLY A 44 14.03 -66.24 7.95
C GLY A 44 14.34 -65.33 6.75
N THR A 45 13.50 -65.32 5.72
CA THR A 45 13.64 -64.40 4.58
C THR A 45 13.32 -62.97 4.98
N PHE A 46 12.33 -62.74 5.84
CA PHE A 46 12.01 -61.41 6.37
C PHE A 46 13.22 -60.76 7.04
N PHE A 47 13.88 -61.49 7.96
CA PHE A 47 15.03 -60.99 8.70
C PHE A 47 16.27 -60.71 7.85
N ASN A 48 16.34 -61.23 6.61
CA ASN A 48 17.39 -60.87 5.66
C ASN A 48 17.22 -59.45 5.09
N TYR A 49 16.01 -58.88 5.17
CA TYR A 49 15.68 -57.54 4.70
C TYR A 49 15.39 -56.57 5.85
N PHE A 50 14.73 -57.07 6.88
CA PHE A 50 14.21 -56.29 8.00
C PHE A 50 14.61 -56.99 9.31
N PRO A 51 15.71 -56.57 9.96
CA PRO A 51 16.18 -57.19 11.20
C PRO A 51 15.11 -57.22 12.32
N THR A 52 14.19 -56.26 12.30
CA THR A 52 13.08 -56.13 13.25
C THR A 52 11.80 -55.70 12.55
N LYS A 53 10.64 -55.76 13.23
CA LYS A 53 9.37 -55.24 12.68
C LYS A 53 9.44 -53.72 12.49
N GLU A 54 10.17 -53.05 13.37
CA GLU A 54 10.41 -51.60 13.39
C GLU A 54 11.25 -51.15 12.19
N SER A 55 12.20 -51.97 11.71
CA SER A 55 12.99 -51.65 10.51
C SER A 55 12.16 -51.49 9.23
N ILE A 56 10.90 -51.92 9.25
CA ILE A 56 9.93 -51.60 8.18
C ILE A 56 9.60 -50.10 8.21
N MET A 57 9.37 -49.50 9.38
CA MET A 57 9.10 -48.06 9.51
C MET A 57 10.26 -47.21 8.98
N GLN A 58 11.49 -47.63 9.30
CA GLN A 58 12.69 -47.00 8.76
C GLN A 58 12.68 -47.01 7.23
N SER A 59 12.49 -48.17 6.60
CA SER A 59 12.48 -48.26 5.13
C SER A 59 11.36 -47.46 4.48
N LEU A 60 10.22 -47.25 5.17
CA LEU A 60 9.12 -46.43 4.66
C LEU A 60 9.47 -44.93 4.65
N ALA A 61 10.20 -44.46 5.65
CA ALA A 61 10.59 -43.07 5.75
C ALA A 61 11.83 -42.74 4.91
N GLU A 62 12.79 -43.66 4.82
CA GLU A 62 13.99 -43.51 3.98
C GLU A 62 13.63 -43.20 2.52
N ASP A 63 12.67 -43.93 1.95
CA ASP A 63 12.21 -43.70 0.58
C ASP A 63 11.65 -42.28 0.40
N ARG A 64 10.96 -41.73 1.42
CA ARG A 64 10.47 -40.34 1.39
C ARG A 64 11.62 -39.34 1.58
N LEU A 65 12.53 -39.59 2.51
CA LEU A 65 13.67 -38.72 2.77
C LEU A 65 14.56 -38.59 1.53
N HIS A 66 14.84 -39.69 0.82
CA HIS A 66 15.62 -39.64 -0.42
C HIS A 66 14.91 -38.92 -1.58
N GLN A 67 13.58 -38.91 -1.60
CA GLN A 67 12.80 -38.31 -2.70
C GLN A 67 12.44 -36.83 -2.45
N VAL A 68 12.58 -36.33 -1.22
CA VAL A 68 12.16 -34.97 -0.87
C VAL A 68 12.92 -33.91 -1.66
N GLU A 69 14.22 -34.11 -1.90
CA GLU A 69 15.06 -33.18 -2.67
C GLU A 69 14.59 -33.07 -4.12
N SER A 70 14.33 -34.22 -4.77
CA SER A 70 13.78 -34.26 -6.12
C SER A 70 12.39 -33.59 -6.20
N TYR A 71 11.58 -33.73 -5.15
CA TYR A 71 10.29 -33.04 -5.05
C TYR A 71 10.47 -31.52 -4.96
N ILE A 72 11.40 -31.04 -4.14
CA ILE A 72 11.70 -29.61 -3.98
C ILE A 72 12.20 -29.00 -5.26
N ASP A 73 13.16 -29.65 -5.93
CA ASP A 73 13.74 -29.19 -7.18
C ASP A 73 12.71 -29.12 -8.30
N LYS A 74 11.86 -30.15 -8.43
CA LYS A 74 10.81 -30.22 -9.44
C LYS A 74 9.87 -29.00 -9.39
N TYR A 75 9.59 -28.48 -8.20
CA TYR A 75 8.69 -27.34 -8.00
C TYR A 75 9.43 -26.03 -7.67
N ALA A 76 10.76 -25.99 -7.86
CA ALA A 76 11.62 -24.85 -7.57
C ALA A 76 11.45 -24.28 -6.15
N LEU A 77 11.10 -25.13 -5.17
CA LEU A 77 10.79 -24.72 -3.80
C LEU A 77 12.04 -24.23 -3.06
N GLN A 78 13.24 -24.51 -3.57
CA GLN A 78 14.48 -23.94 -3.05
C GLN A 78 14.51 -22.40 -3.10
N ARG A 79 13.68 -21.74 -3.93
CA ARG A 79 13.60 -20.27 -3.98
C ARG A 79 12.79 -19.66 -2.83
N LEU A 80 12.05 -20.47 -2.10
CA LEU A 80 11.21 -20.00 -1.01
C LEU A 80 12.04 -19.70 0.24
N ALA A 81 11.48 -18.88 1.13
CA ALA A 81 12.04 -18.58 2.44
C ALA A 81 12.06 -19.83 3.35
N LEU A 82 12.95 -19.84 4.34
CA LEU A 82 13.16 -20.93 5.31
C LEU A 82 11.86 -21.60 5.78
N PHE A 83 10.92 -20.84 6.34
CA PHE A 83 9.68 -21.40 6.90
C PHE A 83 8.77 -22.05 5.84
N SER A 84 8.74 -21.51 4.63
CA SER A 84 8.00 -22.11 3.52
C SER A 84 8.66 -23.41 3.05
N ARG A 85 10.00 -23.47 3.07
CA ARG A 85 10.75 -24.72 2.80
C ARG A 85 10.48 -25.75 3.89
N ILE A 86 10.58 -25.39 5.17
CA ILE A 86 10.23 -26.28 6.30
C ILE A 86 8.80 -26.81 6.13
N ARG A 87 7.81 -25.94 5.88
CA ARG A 87 6.41 -26.35 5.66
C ARG A 87 6.29 -27.35 4.50
N ALA A 88 7.03 -27.16 3.41
CA ALA A 88 7.03 -28.07 2.27
C ALA A 88 7.64 -29.45 2.60
N TYR A 89 8.77 -29.48 3.33
CA TYR A 89 9.38 -30.73 3.82
C TYR A 89 8.41 -31.51 4.70
N VAL A 90 7.86 -30.85 5.72
CA VAL A 90 6.89 -31.46 6.65
C VAL A 90 5.66 -31.94 5.91
N SER A 91 5.13 -31.12 5.00
CA SER A 91 4.01 -31.50 4.14
C SER A 91 4.30 -32.78 3.36
N TYR A 92 5.48 -32.88 2.76
CA TYR A 92 5.89 -34.06 1.99
C TYR A 92 6.02 -35.32 2.86
N PHE A 93 6.65 -35.18 4.04
CA PHE A 93 6.80 -36.25 5.01
C PHE A 93 5.46 -36.78 5.52
N LEU A 94 4.50 -35.88 5.74
CA LEU A 94 3.15 -36.20 6.21
C LEU A 94 2.18 -36.52 5.07
N GLY A 95 2.66 -36.85 3.87
CA GLY A 95 1.82 -37.14 2.70
C GLY A 95 0.75 -38.22 2.92
N GLU A 96 1.04 -39.22 3.76
CA GLU A 96 0.10 -40.31 4.11
C GLU A 96 -0.72 -40.06 5.38
N TYR A 97 -0.55 -38.91 6.02
CA TYR A 97 -1.21 -38.61 7.29
C TYR A 97 -2.74 -38.68 7.19
N GLN A 98 -3.33 -38.29 6.06
CA GLN A 98 -4.78 -38.39 5.84
C GLN A 98 -5.28 -39.83 5.73
N LEU A 99 -4.43 -40.79 5.31
CA LEU A 99 -4.82 -42.20 5.17
C LEU A 99 -4.81 -42.92 6.50
N ASN A 100 -3.76 -42.69 7.31
CA ASN A 100 -3.67 -43.25 8.66
C ASN A 100 -2.76 -42.35 9.54
N PRO A 101 -3.36 -41.42 10.31
CA PRO A 101 -2.61 -40.52 11.19
C PRO A 101 -1.75 -41.26 12.22
N GLN A 102 -2.30 -42.32 12.83
CA GLN A 102 -1.59 -43.05 13.90
C GLN A 102 -0.36 -43.78 13.37
N LEU A 103 -0.49 -44.47 12.24
CA LEU A 103 0.64 -45.16 11.60
C LEU A 103 1.69 -44.15 11.12
N THR A 104 1.27 -43.05 10.51
CA THR A 104 2.18 -41.99 10.05
C THR A 104 2.97 -41.41 11.23
N ARG A 105 2.31 -41.13 12.35
CA ARG A 105 2.97 -40.63 13.57
C ARG A 105 3.98 -41.64 14.09
N LYS A 106 3.61 -42.91 14.21
CA LYS A 106 4.51 -43.98 14.67
C LYS A 106 5.75 -44.15 13.78
N VAL A 107 5.57 -44.14 12.47
CA VAL A 107 6.69 -44.23 11.51
C VAL A 107 7.67 -43.09 11.74
N TRP A 108 7.19 -41.85 11.78
CA TRP A 108 8.07 -40.70 11.95
C TRP A 108 8.64 -40.58 13.37
N GLN A 109 7.94 -41.04 14.41
CA GLN A 109 8.49 -41.13 15.76
C GLN A 109 9.70 -42.06 15.80
N HIS A 110 9.55 -43.27 15.24
CA HIS A 110 10.62 -44.25 15.19
C HIS A 110 11.85 -43.70 14.46
N VAL A 111 11.62 -43.03 13.32
CA VAL A 111 12.68 -42.41 12.50
C VAL A 111 13.39 -41.29 13.25
N VAL A 112 12.64 -40.41 13.92
CA VAL A 112 13.23 -39.31 14.67
C VAL A 112 14.11 -39.81 15.84
N GLU A 113 13.75 -40.93 16.46
CA GLU A 113 14.48 -41.52 17.59
C GLU A 113 15.72 -42.33 17.16
N HIS A 114 15.67 -43.01 16.01
CA HIS A 114 16.66 -44.03 15.64
C HIS A 114 17.48 -43.69 14.39
N GLU A 115 17.08 -42.68 13.61
CA GLU A 115 17.73 -42.31 12.35
C GLU A 115 18.28 -40.88 12.36
N ALA A 116 19.54 -40.73 11.94
CA ALA A 116 20.15 -39.42 11.77
C ALA A 116 19.74 -38.73 10.46
N LEU A 117 19.13 -39.48 9.52
CA LEU A 117 18.86 -39.01 8.17
C LEU A 117 17.92 -37.79 8.14
N LEU A 118 16.82 -37.80 8.90
CA LEU A 118 15.92 -36.65 8.98
C LEU A 118 16.63 -35.41 9.57
N ARG A 119 17.48 -35.58 10.58
CA ARG A 119 18.29 -34.49 11.13
C ARG A 119 19.23 -33.90 10.08
N SER A 120 19.85 -34.74 9.24
CA SER A 120 20.72 -34.26 8.15
C SER A 120 19.98 -33.39 7.13
N HIS A 121 18.70 -33.66 6.86
CA HIS A 121 17.87 -32.75 6.04
C HIS A 121 17.60 -31.41 6.73
N TRP A 122 17.38 -31.39 8.06
CA TRP A 122 17.30 -30.14 8.81
C TRP A 122 18.61 -29.36 8.78
N GLU A 123 19.74 -30.05 8.93
CA GLU A 123 21.07 -29.44 8.85
C GLU A 123 21.31 -28.81 7.48
N GLN A 124 21.02 -29.53 6.39
CA GLN A 124 21.16 -29.01 5.03
C GLN A 124 20.26 -27.80 4.79
N LEU A 125 19.01 -27.88 5.24
CA LEU A 125 18.03 -26.80 5.11
C LEU A 125 18.48 -25.53 5.85
N LEU A 126 19.03 -25.67 7.06
CA LEU A 126 19.60 -24.55 7.82
C LEU A 126 20.89 -24.03 7.15
N TYR A 127 21.79 -24.92 6.71
CA TYR A 127 23.03 -24.54 6.04
C TYR A 127 22.79 -23.69 4.78
N ASP A 128 21.86 -24.13 3.93
CA ASP A 128 21.45 -23.38 2.74
C ASP A 128 20.83 -22.02 3.11
N SER A 129 20.09 -21.97 4.23
CA SER A 129 19.47 -20.72 4.71
C SER A 129 20.49 -19.73 5.23
N GLU A 130 21.55 -20.20 5.89
CA GLU A 130 22.67 -19.37 6.34
C GLU A 130 23.42 -18.79 5.13
N HIS A 131 23.73 -19.62 4.13
CA HIS A 131 24.41 -19.19 2.89
C HIS A 131 23.60 -18.16 2.11
N ARG A 132 22.27 -18.23 2.17
CA ARG A 132 21.35 -17.27 1.56
C ARG A 132 21.10 -16.03 2.42
N GLY A 133 21.65 -15.96 3.63
CA GLY A 133 21.48 -14.85 4.55
C GLY A 133 20.10 -14.76 5.21
N GLU A 134 19.32 -15.86 5.23
CA GLU A 134 17.99 -15.92 5.82
C GLU A 134 18.01 -16.10 7.36
N ILE A 135 19.13 -16.57 7.90
CA ILE A 135 19.38 -16.77 9.34
C ILE A 135 20.72 -16.15 9.74
N LYS A 136 20.98 -16.03 11.04
CA LYS A 136 22.24 -15.47 11.56
C LYS A 136 23.46 -16.24 11.03
N PRO A 137 24.55 -15.54 10.68
CA PRO A 137 25.82 -16.18 10.35
C PRO A 137 26.45 -16.81 11.59
N HIS A 138 27.21 -17.90 11.38
CA HIS A 138 27.83 -18.72 12.41
C HIS A 138 26.82 -19.36 13.36
N LEU A 139 25.66 -19.76 12.82
CA LEU A 139 24.68 -20.51 13.59
C LEU A 139 25.27 -21.87 13.98
N ASP A 140 25.02 -22.31 15.22
CA ASP A 140 25.24 -23.70 15.62
C ASP A 140 24.19 -24.61 14.95
N ILE A 141 24.38 -24.87 13.65
CA ILE A 141 23.48 -25.67 12.82
C ILE A 141 23.17 -27.03 13.47
N PRO A 142 24.15 -27.77 14.02
CA PRO A 142 23.86 -29.00 14.76
C PRO A 142 22.90 -28.80 15.93
N ALA A 143 23.10 -27.80 16.78
CA ALA A 143 22.19 -27.55 17.90
C ALA A 143 20.76 -27.24 17.43
N TRP A 144 20.62 -26.46 16.35
CA TRP A 144 19.31 -26.07 15.83
C TRP A 144 18.61 -27.18 15.05
N SER A 145 19.34 -28.04 14.34
CA SER A 145 18.77 -29.24 13.73
C SER A 145 18.21 -30.19 14.80
N HIS A 146 18.90 -30.30 15.94
CA HIS A 146 18.43 -31.04 17.11
C HIS A 146 17.13 -30.46 17.67
N ILE A 147 17.01 -29.13 17.80
CA ILE A 147 15.79 -28.46 18.26
C ILE A 147 14.63 -28.72 17.29
N MET A 148 14.86 -28.59 15.98
CA MET A 148 13.85 -28.87 14.95
C MET A 148 13.40 -30.33 15.00
N ASN A 149 14.33 -31.27 15.13
CA ASN A 149 14.04 -32.69 15.26
C ASN A 149 13.22 -32.99 16.54
N SER A 150 13.55 -32.31 17.64
CA SER A 150 12.87 -32.45 18.93
C SER A 150 11.43 -31.93 18.90
N HIS A 151 11.19 -30.81 18.22
CA HIS A 151 9.83 -30.28 18.02
C HIS A 151 8.97 -31.21 17.19
N PHE A 152 9.54 -31.77 16.12
CA PHE A 152 8.83 -32.75 15.32
C PHE A 152 8.49 -33.99 16.14
N HIS A 153 9.44 -34.53 16.91
CA HIS A 153 9.20 -35.64 17.83
C HIS A 153 8.09 -35.34 18.83
N TYR A 154 8.20 -34.21 19.53
CA TYR A 154 7.28 -33.79 20.57
C TYR A 154 5.86 -33.71 20.03
N LEU A 155 5.66 -33.10 18.86
CA LEU A 155 4.33 -33.00 18.25
C LEU A 155 3.80 -34.33 17.75
N LEU A 156 4.63 -35.20 17.17
CA LEU A 156 4.19 -36.54 16.81
C LEU A 156 3.64 -37.31 18.04
N ALA A 157 4.24 -37.09 19.21
CA ALA A 157 3.83 -37.72 20.48
C ALA A 157 2.64 -37.06 21.18
N THR A 158 2.50 -35.73 21.09
CA THR A 158 1.57 -34.97 21.95
C THR A 158 0.41 -34.28 21.22
N SER A 159 0.53 -34.09 19.90
CA SER A 159 -0.47 -33.35 19.12
C SER A 159 -1.84 -34.01 19.16
N THR A 160 -2.89 -33.21 19.31
CA THR A 160 -4.29 -33.66 19.19
C THR A 160 -4.84 -33.49 17.77
N ALA A 161 -4.01 -33.04 16.82
CA ALA A 161 -4.44 -32.69 15.47
C ALA A 161 -5.14 -33.85 14.75
N VAL A 162 -6.37 -33.59 14.31
CA VAL A 162 -7.25 -34.57 13.68
C VAL A 162 -6.91 -34.76 12.21
N ASN A 163 -6.33 -33.73 11.57
CA ASN A 163 -5.94 -33.76 10.17
C ASN A 163 -4.51 -33.25 9.95
N ARG A 164 -4.02 -33.44 8.72
CA ARG A 164 -2.65 -33.11 8.32
C ARG A 164 -2.36 -31.61 8.41
N GLU A 165 -3.31 -30.76 8.03
CA GLU A 165 -3.12 -29.30 8.00
C GLU A 165 -3.00 -28.75 9.42
N GLU A 166 -3.86 -29.19 10.33
CA GLU A 166 -3.81 -28.84 11.75
C GLU A 166 -2.46 -29.23 12.38
N PHE A 167 -1.96 -30.44 12.08
CA PHE A 167 -0.65 -30.88 12.56
C PHE A 167 0.50 -30.01 12.02
N ILE A 168 0.44 -29.65 10.73
CA ILE A 168 1.43 -28.77 10.09
C ILE A 168 1.39 -27.39 10.75
N GLU A 169 0.22 -26.83 11.04
CA GLU A 169 0.11 -25.53 11.69
C GLU A 169 0.68 -25.54 13.11
N GLU A 170 0.38 -26.58 13.92
CA GLU A 170 1.00 -26.75 15.24
C GLU A 170 2.53 -26.83 15.15
N MET A 171 3.04 -27.59 14.18
CA MET A 171 4.47 -27.72 13.93
C MET A 171 5.13 -26.42 13.50
N MET A 172 4.51 -25.72 12.57
CA MET A 172 5.02 -24.44 12.09
C MET A 172 5.00 -23.38 13.20
N ALA A 173 3.99 -23.37 14.08
CA ALA A 173 3.95 -22.47 15.23
C ALA A 173 5.09 -22.74 16.24
N MET A 174 5.37 -24.01 16.52
CA MET A 174 6.45 -24.41 17.44
C MET A 174 7.84 -24.12 16.88
N MET A 175 8.04 -24.46 15.59
CA MET A 175 9.26 -24.16 14.86
C MET A 175 9.47 -22.66 14.72
N TYR A 176 8.41 -21.90 14.43
CA TYR A 176 8.47 -20.45 14.41
C TYR A 176 8.93 -19.89 15.76
N THR A 177 8.29 -20.28 16.86
CA THR A 177 8.64 -19.78 18.21
C THR A 177 10.12 -19.98 18.55
N SER A 178 10.69 -21.13 18.18
CA SER A 178 12.09 -21.45 18.51
C SER A 178 13.09 -20.83 17.53
N LEU A 179 12.82 -20.96 16.23
CA LEU A 179 13.69 -20.45 15.17
C LEU A 179 13.57 -18.93 15.03
N HIS A 180 12.51 -18.30 15.55
CA HIS A 180 12.32 -16.86 15.49
C HIS A 180 13.56 -16.11 15.99
N SER A 181 14.19 -16.59 17.07
CA SER A 181 15.37 -15.95 17.66
C SER A 181 16.63 -15.97 16.79
N ILE A 182 16.69 -16.82 15.75
CA ILE A 182 17.84 -16.99 14.85
C ILE A 182 17.54 -16.62 13.39
N THR A 183 16.27 -16.58 13.00
CA THR A 183 15.79 -15.86 11.80
C THR A 183 15.73 -14.36 12.06
N THR A 184 15.47 -13.94 13.30
CA THR A 184 15.65 -12.56 13.73
C THR A 184 17.10 -12.35 14.13
N LYS A 185 17.87 -11.64 13.30
CA LYS A 185 19.09 -11.00 13.79
C LYS A 185 18.73 -10.23 15.07
N ARG A 186 19.37 -10.51 16.20
CA ARG A 186 19.45 -9.52 17.28
C ARG A 186 20.29 -8.38 16.70
N GLY A 187 19.60 -7.41 16.13
CA GLY A 187 20.15 -6.42 15.19
C GLY A 187 19.53 -6.44 13.79
N HIS A 188 18.23 -6.72 13.65
CA HIS A 188 17.26 -6.06 12.75
C HIS A 188 15.93 -6.79 12.94
N GLU A 189 14.99 -6.20 13.68
CA GLU A 189 13.57 -6.40 13.38
C GLU A 189 13.41 -6.15 11.87
N THR A 190 12.76 -7.03 11.11
CA THR A 190 12.41 -6.70 9.73
C THR A 190 11.58 -5.44 9.80
N MET A 191 12.17 -4.32 9.39
CA MET A 191 11.55 -3.01 9.51
C MET A 191 10.19 -3.06 8.80
N LYS A 192 9.10 -2.95 9.56
CA LYS A 192 7.75 -2.82 9.03
C LYS A 192 7.69 -1.56 8.19
N ARG A 193 7.26 -1.68 6.95
CA ARG A 193 7.23 -0.56 6.00
C ARG A 193 5.86 0.07 5.95
N VAL A 194 5.81 1.33 6.35
CA VAL A 194 4.66 2.21 6.13
C VAL A 194 4.97 3.05 4.89
N VAL A 195 4.35 2.70 3.76
CA VAL A 195 4.55 3.42 2.50
C VAL A 195 3.47 4.49 2.35
N ILE A 196 3.88 5.75 2.16
CA ILE A 196 3.00 6.88 1.90
C ILE A 196 3.19 7.30 0.45
N LEU A 197 2.12 7.30 -0.34
CA LEU A 197 2.11 7.76 -1.73
C LEU A 197 1.62 9.19 -1.78
N GLY A 198 2.52 10.13 -2.09
CA GLY A 198 2.22 11.56 -2.20
C GLY A 198 2.46 12.32 -0.90
N GLY A 199 3.36 13.29 -0.96
CA GLY A 199 3.71 14.27 0.07
C GLY A 199 2.85 15.52 0.02
N GLY A 200 1.58 15.41 -0.40
CA GLY A 200 0.59 16.48 -0.33
C GLY A 200 0.15 16.81 1.10
N TYR A 201 -0.95 17.53 1.27
CA TYR A 201 -1.43 17.94 2.61
C TYR A 201 -1.63 16.76 3.58
N GLY A 202 -2.27 15.67 3.12
CA GLY A 202 -2.47 14.48 3.94
C GLY A 202 -1.16 13.74 4.25
N GLY A 203 -0.31 13.53 3.24
CA GLY A 203 0.97 12.84 3.40
C GLY A 203 1.94 13.58 4.32
N LEU A 204 2.11 14.90 4.14
CA LEU A 204 2.96 15.71 5.01
C LEU A 204 2.44 15.70 6.46
N ARG A 205 1.12 15.85 6.63
CA ARG A 205 0.51 15.83 7.97
C ARG A 205 0.71 14.47 8.65
N LEU A 206 0.61 13.37 7.91
CA LEU A 206 0.95 12.03 8.42
C LEU A 206 2.41 11.94 8.85
N LEU A 207 3.35 12.40 8.03
CA LEU A 207 4.77 12.42 8.39
C LEU A 207 4.99 13.17 9.71
N GLN A 208 4.42 14.36 9.87
CA GLN A 208 4.53 15.15 11.10
C GLN A 208 3.95 14.46 12.33
N ARG A 209 2.87 13.69 12.17
CA ARG A 209 2.23 12.98 13.27
C ARG A 209 2.89 11.64 13.60
N LEU A 210 3.51 10.98 12.62
CA LEU A 210 4.12 9.67 12.78
C LEU A 210 5.61 9.74 13.13
N LEU A 211 6.35 10.74 12.65
CA LEU A 211 7.79 10.92 12.92
C LEU A 211 8.05 11.60 14.27
N THR A 212 7.46 11.05 15.32
CA THR A 212 7.62 11.50 16.70
C THR A 212 8.33 10.42 17.53
N ASN A 213 8.72 10.74 18.77
CA ASN A 213 9.50 9.82 19.62
C ASN A 213 8.81 8.49 19.95
N ASP A 214 7.50 8.38 19.72
CA ASP A 214 6.71 7.17 19.90
C ASP A 214 6.59 6.31 18.62
N LEU A 215 7.31 6.64 17.54
CA LEU A 215 7.47 5.76 16.38
C LEU A 215 8.22 4.49 16.82
N PRO A 216 7.65 3.29 16.63
CA PRO A 216 8.32 2.05 17.00
C PRO A 216 9.67 1.90 16.29
N ALA A 217 10.66 1.31 16.98
CA ALA A 217 12.01 1.14 16.43
C ALA A 217 12.04 0.22 15.20
N ASP A 218 11.06 -0.70 15.09
CA ASP A 218 10.86 -1.63 13.99
C ASP A 218 10.06 -1.05 12.82
N VAL A 219 9.75 0.25 12.77
CA VAL A 219 8.96 0.85 11.68
C VAL A 219 9.83 1.77 10.81
N GLU A 220 9.83 1.53 9.51
CA GLU A 220 10.39 2.42 8.48
C GLU A 220 9.22 3.08 7.75
N ILE A 221 9.24 4.40 7.64
CA ILE A 221 8.30 5.15 6.79
C ILE A 221 8.99 5.43 5.46
N VAL A 222 8.34 5.09 4.36
CA VAL A 222 8.81 5.40 3.01
C VAL A 222 7.82 6.38 2.38
N LEU A 223 8.25 7.62 2.13
CA LEU A 223 7.48 8.56 1.33
C LEU A 223 7.89 8.41 -0.14
N ILE A 224 6.92 8.13 -1.00
CA ILE A 224 7.08 8.14 -2.45
C ILE A 224 6.39 9.39 -3.02
N ASP A 225 7.16 10.28 -3.63
CA ASP A 225 6.62 11.48 -4.30
C ASP A 225 7.39 11.77 -5.60
N LYS A 226 6.80 12.52 -6.53
CA LYS A 226 7.50 12.98 -7.75
C LYS A 226 8.49 14.11 -7.46
N LEU A 227 8.23 14.90 -6.41
CA LEU A 227 8.97 16.10 -6.06
C LEU A 227 9.67 15.94 -4.71
N PRO A 228 10.83 16.59 -4.51
CA PRO A 228 11.60 16.48 -3.26
C PRO A 228 11.10 17.38 -2.13
N TYR A 229 9.88 17.91 -2.23
CA TYR A 229 9.28 18.83 -1.27
C TYR A 229 7.75 18.78 -1.34
N HIS A 230 7.11 19.12 -0.23
CA HIS A 230 5.68 19.41 -0.20
C HIS A 230 5.41 20.72 -0.95
N CYS A 231 4.31 20.76 -1.69
CA CYS A 231 3.89 21.93 -2.44
C CYS A 231 2.57 22.47 -1.90
N MET A 232 2.55 23.77 -1.61
CA MET A 232 1.36 24.48 -1.15
C MET A 232 0.43 24.76 -2.34
N LYS A 233 -0.34 23.74 -2.73
CA LYS A 233 -1.31 23.83 -3.83
C LYS A 233 -2.31 24.98 -3.64
N THR A 234 -2.58 25.38 -2.40
CA THR A 234 -3.40 26.56 -2.07
C THR A 234 -2.77 27.91 -2.45
N GLU A 235 -1.58 27.94 -3.04
CA GLU A 235 -0.91 29.15 -3.55
C GLU A 235 -0.47 29.01 -5.01
N TYR A 236 -0.85 27.93 -5.70
CA TYR A 236 -0.51 27.75 -7.12
C TYR A 236 -1.10 28.83 -8.01
N TYR A 237 -2.25 29.40 -7.65
CA TYR A 237 -2.83 30.54 -8.37
C TYR A 237 -1.89 31.77 -8.35
N ALA A 238 -1.22 32.02 -7.22
CA ALA A 238 -0.30 33.15 -7.05
C ALA A 238 1.02 32.90 -7.78
N LEU A 239 1.51 31.65 -7.77
CA LEU A 239 2.65 31.25 -8.59
C LEU A 239 2.32 31.43 -10.08
N ALA A 240 1.19 30.92 -10.57
CA ALA A 240 0.80 31.07 -11.97
C ALA A 240 0.67 32.54 -12.38
N ALA A 241 0.10 33.39 -11.52
CA ALA A 241 0.00 34.82 -11.74
C ALA A 241 1.34 35.59 -11.61
N GLY A 242 2.39 34.94 -11.10
CA GLY A 242 3.71 35.56 -10.88
C GLY A 242 3.79 36.49 -9.67
N THR A 243 2.82 36.44 -8.76
CA THR A 243 2.82 37.26 -7.53
C THR A 243 3.54 36.59 -6.37
N GLU A 244 3.72 35.27 -6.43
CA GLU A 244 4.57 34.49 -5.53
C GLU A 244 5.64 33.73 -6.33
N SER A 245 6.83 33.58 -5.75
CA SER A 245 7.89 32.79 -6.37
C SER A 245 7.69 31.29 -6.14
N ASP A 246 8.25 30.49 -7.04
CA ASP A 246 8.22 29.03 -6.94
C ASP A 246 8.79 28.54 -5.60
N HIS A 247 9.87 29.14 -5.09
CA HIS A 247 10.45 28.77 -3.80
C HIS A 247 9.48 29.01 -2.62
N GLN A 248 8.66 30.06 -2.66
CA GLN A 248 7.75 30.43 -1.57
C GLN A 248 6.55 29.48 -1.42
N VAL A 249 6.27 28.66 -2.42
CA VAL A 249 5.16 27.68 -2.39
C VAL A 249 5.64 26.26 -2.09
N ARG A 250 6.91 26.10 -1.68
CA ARG A 250 7.52 24.81 -1.32
C ARG A 250 7.77 24.74 0.17
N VAL A 251 7.65 23.53 0.70
CA VAL A 251 7.96 23.21 2.09
C VAL A 251 8.82 21.93 2.09
N PRO A 252 10.00 21.93 2.72
CA PRO A 252 10.86 20.75 2.76
C PRO A 252 10.16 19.61 3.51
N PHE A 253 10.38 18.37 3.07
CA PHE A 253 9.98 17.22 3.89
C PHE A 253 10.84 17.14 5.17
N PRO A 254 10.28 16.62 6.28
CA PRO A 254 11.03 16.46 7.52
C PRO A 254 12.20 15.49 7.35
N THR A 255 13.23 15.62 8.18
CA THR A 255 14.35 14.68 8.24
C THR A 255 14.21 13.76 9.46
N HIS A 256 14.27 12.45 9.25
CA HIS A 256 14.22 11.48 10.34
C HIS A 256 14.97 10.20 9.98
N LYS A 257 15.63 9.56 10.95
CA LYS A 257 16.45 8.33 10.72
C LYS A 257 15.64 7.13 10.20
N GLN A 258 14.33 7.11 10.47
CA GLN A 258 13.38 6.07 10.03
C GLN A 258 12.49 6.54 8.87
N LEU A 259 12.80 7.70 8.26
CA LEU A 259 12.14 8.16 7.05
C LEU A 259 13.06 7.92 5.85
N ARG A 260 12.57 7.20 4.85
CA ARG A 260 13.19 7.10 3.53
C ARG A 260 12.36 7.87 2.52
N LEU A 261 13.00 8.79 1.81
CA LEU A 261 12.40 9.47 0.67
C LEU A 261 12.76 8.69 -0.61
N GLN A 262 11.75 8.38 -1.41
CA GLN A 262 11.93 7.79 -2.74
C GLN A 262 11.22 8.68 -3.76
N PHE A 263 11.92 9.05 -4.82
CA PHE A 263 11.38 9.97 -5.81
C PHE A 263 11.05 9.24 -7.10
N GLY A 264 9.81 9.38 -7.56
CA GLY A 264 9.40 8.79 -8.84
C GLY A 264 7.90 8.83 -9.05
N THR A 265 7.46 8.27 -10.18
CA THR A 265 6.05 8.24 -10.56
C THR A 265 5.47 6.86 -10.26
N ILE A 266 4.45 6.82 -9.40
CA ILE A 266 3.64 5.62 -9.17
C ILE A 266 2.93 5.25 -10.48
N ASP A 267 2.99 3.96 -10.81
CA ASP A 267 2.30 3.38 -11.97
C ASP A 267 1.01 2.68 -11.54
N ARG A 268 1.10 1.75 -10.58
CA ARG A 268 -0.06 1.03 -10.02
C ARG A 268 0.20 0.54 -8.59
N VAL A 269 -0.87 0.22 -7.88
CA VAL A 269 -0.84 -0.44 -6.57
C VAL A 269 -1.28 -1.89 -6.73
N ASP A 270 -0.45 -2.83 -6.27
CA ASP A 270 -0.71 -4.27 -6.28
C ASP A 270 -1.03 -4.74 -4.87
N MET A 271 -2.32 -4.84 -4.56
CA MET A 271 -2.78 -5.16 -3.20
C MET A 271 -2.67 -6.65 -2.87
N ASP A 272 -2.63 -7.53 -3.88
CA ASP A 272 -2.51 -8.98 -3.69
C ASP A 272 -1.12 -9.36 -3.21
N SER A 273 -0.09 -8.70 -3.76
CA SER A 273 1.31 -8.92 -3.39
C SER A 273 1.89 -7.87 -2.44
N ASN A 274 1.09 -6.88 -2.03
CA ASN A 274 1.48 -5.73 -1.21
C ASN A 274 2.68 -4.96 -1.79
N LEU A 275 2.63 -4.65 -3.09
CA LEU A 275 3.67 -3.93 -3.83
C LEU A 275 3.13 -2.62 -4.43
N VAL A 276 3.95 -1.58 -4.41
CA VAL A 276 3.72 -0.36 -5.22
C VAL A 276 4.66 -0.40 -6.40
N HIS A 277 4.11 -0.36 -7.60
CA HIS A 277 4.88 -0.32 -8.84
C HIS A 277 5.14 1.12 -9.25
N MET A 278 6.38 1.40 -9.63
CA MET A 278 6.83 2.71 -10.07
C MET A 278 7.36 2.61 -11.51
N LYS A 279 7.21 3.69 -12.28
CA LYS A 279 7.65 3.72 -13.68
C LYS A 279 9.17 3.63 -13.77
N GLY A 280 9.67 2.54 -14.38
CA GLY A 280 11.10 2.34 -14.62
C GLY A 280 11.92 1.99 -13.37
N GLU A 281 11.27 1.66 -12.26
CA GLU A 281 11.91 1.34 -10.98
C GLU A 281 11.44 0.00 -10.42
N ASN A 282 12.19 -0.53 -9.45
CA ASN A 282 11.79 -1.75 -8.74
C ASN A 282 10.55 -1.49 -7.86
N PRO A 283 9.64 -2.47 -7.72
CA PRO A 283 8.49 -2.33 -6.83
C PRO A 283 8.87 -2.15 -5.36
N VAL A 284 8.07 -1.38 -4.64
CA VAL A 284 8.26 -1.10 -3.20
C VAL A 284 7.24 -1.90 -2.39
N ALA A 285 7.72 -2.85 -1.60
CA ALA A 285 6.86 -3.62 -0.69
C ALA A 285 6.43 -2.80 0.54
N TYR A 286 5.22 -3.05 1.03
CA TYR A 286 4.64 -2.39 2.21
C TYR A 286 3.95 -3.37 3.17
N ASP A 287 3.94 -3.02 4.46
CA ASP A 287 3.09 -3.65 5.49
C ASP A 287 1.84 -2.79 5.76
N SER A 288 1.95 -1.48 5.53
CA SER A 288 0.83 -0.54 5.53
C SER A 288 1.04 0.47 4.42
N LEU A 289 -0.02 0.76 3.67
CA LEU A 289 -0.03 1.69 2.56
C LEU A 289 -0.95 2.85 2.86
N ILE A 290 -0.50 4.08 2.61
CA ILE A 290 -1.34 5.26 2.60
C ILE A 290 -1.33 5.87 1.20
N VAL A 291 -2.49 5.92 0.56
CA VAL A 291 -2.68 6.49 -0.78
C VAL A 291 -3.14 7.95 -0.65
N GLY A 292 -2.24 8.90 -0.90
CA GLY A 292 -2.46 10.35 -0.82
C GLY A 292 -2.13 11.08 -2.13
N LEU A 293 -2.44 10.46 -3.28
CA LEU A 293 -2.07 10.95 -4.61
C LEU A 293 -2.85 12.18 -5.09
N GLY A 294 -3.83 12.64 -4.32
CA GLY A 294 -4.58 13.87 -4.60
C GLY A 294 -5.48 13.76 -5.83
N CYS A 295 -5.55 14.85 -6.61
CA CYS A 295 -6.46 15.00 -7.74
C CYS A 295 -5.78 15.58 -8.98
N GLU A 296 -6.45 15.37 -10.11
CA GLU A 296 -6.14 15.89 -11.44
C GLU A 296 -7.33 16.72 -11.95
N ASP A 297 -7.13 17.48 -13.04
CA ASP A 297 -8.23 18.19 -13.71
C ASP A 297 -9.27 17.22 -14.24
N LYS A 298 -10.54 17.64 -14.16
CA LYS A 298 -11.65 16.97 -14.84
C LYS A 298 -12.06 17.83 -16.04
N PHE A 299 -11.81 17.33 -17.23
CA PHE A 299 -12.13 18.05 -18.48
C PHE A 299 -13.57 17.87 -18.97
N HIS A 300 -14.41 17.11 -18.24
CA HIS A 300 -15.84 16.96 -18.55
C HIS A 300 -16.14 16.49 -19.99
N GLU A 301 -15.23 15.71 -20.58
CA GLU A 301 -15.35 15.21 -21.97
C GLU A 301 -15.40 16.32 -23.02
N VAL A 302 -15.00 17.55 -22.68
CA VAL A 302 -14.86 18.66 -23.63
C VAL A 302 -13.69 18.36 -24.57
N PRO A 303 -13.93 18.20 -25.89
CA PRO A 303 -12.88 17.90 -26.85
C PRO A 303 -11.79 18.98 -26.87
N GLY A 304 -10.53 18.54 -26.91
CA GLY A 304 -9.36 19.40 -26.97
C GLY A 304 -9.00 20.10 -25.65
N ALA A 305 -9.84 20.02 -24.61
CA ALA A 305 -9.57 20.72 -23.35
C ALA A 305 -8.33 20.16 -22.62
N ALA A 306 -8.04 18.86 -22.71
CA ALA A 306 -6.86 18.28 -22.08
C ALA A 306 -5.56 18.66 -22.80
N GLU A 307 -5.64 18.91 -24.11
CA GLU A 307 -4.52 19.17 -25.01
C GLU A 307 -4.20 20.67 -25.12
N HIS A 308 -5.23 21.51 -25.13
CA HIS A 308 -5.14 22.93 -25.49
C HIS A 308 -5.35 23.88 -24.31
N THR A 309 -5.41 23.36 -23.08
CA THR A 309 -5.49 24.20 -21.88
C THR A 309 -4.28 24.03 -20.97
N TYR A 310 -4.02 25.10 -20.22
CA TYR A 310 -3.07 25.13 -19.13
C TYR A 310 -3.78 24.86 -17.80
N SER A 311 -3.04 24.41 -16.80
CA SER A 311 -3.59 23.99 -15.51
C SER A 311 -2.78 24.54 -14.34
N ILE A 312 -3.43 24.64 -13.18
CA ILE A 312 -2.80 24.93 -11.89
C ILE A 312 -3.03 23.80 -10.88
N GLN A 313 -3.19 22.55 -11.31
CA GLN A 313 -3.42 21.42 -10.39
C GLN A 313 -2.15 20.77 -9.86
N THR A 314 -1.06 20.83 -10.61
CA THR A 314 0.24 20.25 -10.25
C THR A 314 1.32 21.33 -10.33
N MET A 315 2.41 21.17 -9.58
CA MET A 315 3.53 22.12 -9.64
C MET A 315 4.09 22.28 -11.06
N GLU A 316 4.19 21.17 -11.80
CA GLU A 316 4.68 21.19 -13.18
C GLU A 316 3.74 21.98 -14.11
N ALA A 317 2.44 21.73 -14.03
CA ALA A 317 1.44 22.47 -14.81
C ALA A 317 1.44 23.96 -14.42
N THR A 318 1.50 24.28 -13.13
CA THR A 318 1.55 25.66 -12.63
C THR A 318 2.79 26.40 -13.13
N ARG A 319 3.96 25.75 -13.23
CA ARG A 319 5.17 26.34 -13.81
C ARG A 319 5.00 26.68 -15.29
N LYS A 320 4.38 25.78 -16.06
CA LYS A 320 4.06 26.02 -17.47
C LYS A 320 3.09 27.19 -17.61
N SER A 321 2.03 27.20 -16.79
CA SER A 321 1.07 28.31 -16.70
C SER A 321 1.75 29.64 -16.35
N TYR A 322 2.65 29.65 -15.35
CA TYR A 322 3.45 30.81 -15.00
C TYR A 322 4.25 31.34 -16.19
N GLN A 323 5.01 30.46 -16.86
CA GLN A 323 5.84 30.86 -18.01
C GLN A 323 5.00 31.50 -19.11
N VAL A 324 3.89 30.86 -19.49
CA VAL A 324 3.08 31.30 -20.61
C VAL A 324 2.33 32.60 -20.26
N LEU A 325 1.65 32.67 -19.11
CA LEU A 325 0.92 33.86 -18.68
C LEU A 325 1.84 35.08 -18.52
N ASN A 326 3.03 34.90 -17.95
CA ASN A 326 3.95 36.01 -17.70
C ASN A 326 4.77 36.42 -18.93
N SER A 327 4.78 35.61 -20.00
CA SER A 327 5.45 35.94 -21.26
C SER A 327 4.51 36.57 -22.30
N LEU A 328 3.20 36.62 -22.04
CA LEU A 328 2.23 37.21 -22.96
C LEU A 328 2.53 38.70 -23.26
N PRO A 329 2.36 39.15 -24.51
CA PRO A 329 2.34 40.58 -24.83
C PRO A 329 1.22 41.34 -24.11
N ALA A 330 1.35 42.67 -24.10
CA ALA A 330 0.28 43.53 -23.62
C ALA A 330 -0.99 43.40 -24.47
N ASN A 331 -2.16 43.48 -23.81
CA ASN A 331 -3.50 43.32 -24.40
C ASN A 331 -3.84 41.91 -24.89
N SER A 332 -2.98 40.91 -24.66
CA SER A 332 -3.34 39.51 -24.86
C SER A 332 -4.54 39.10 -24.01
N SER A 333 -5.26 38.11 -24.52
CA SER A 333 -6.50 37.57 -23.98
C SER A 333 -6.26 36.25 -23.22
N VAL A 334 -6.81 36.17 -22.02
CA VAL A 334 -6.71 34.98 -21.16
C VAL A 334 -8.12 34.54 -20.77
N SER A 335 -8.46 33.30 -21.09
CA SER A 335 -9.72 32.68 -20.72
C SER A 335 -9.50 31.69 -19.60
N ILE A 336 -10.19 31.86 -18.48
CA ILE A 336 -10.16 30.96 -17.33
C ILE A 336 -11.49 30.24 -17.26
N VAL A 337 -11.48 28.92 -17.42
CA VAL A 337 -12.68 28.09 -17.39
C VAL A 337 -12.92 27.57 -15.97
N GLY A 338 -14.07 27.94 -15.39
CA GLY A 338 -14.50 27.61 -14.03
C GLY A 338 -14.34 28.78 -13.07
N ALA A 339 -15.44 29.31 -12.54
CA ALA A 339 -15.43 30.38 -11.54
C ALA A 339 -15.62 29.85 -10.11
N GLY A 340 -15.03 28.69 -9.83
CA GLY A 340 -14.81 28.19 -8.48
C GLY A 340 -13.69 28.95 -7.76
N LEU A 341 -13.31 28.48 -6.57
CA LEU A 341 -12.30 29.15 -5.74
C LEU A 341 -10.98 29.37 -6.50
N SER A 342 -10.45 28.33 -7.15
CA SER A 342 -9.18 28.39 -7.88
C SER A 342 -9.19 29.37 -9.06
N GLY A 343 -10.26 29.35 -9.88
CA GLY A 343 -10.39 30.26 -11.03
C GLY A 343 -10.55 31.71 -10.59
N VAL A 344 -11.32 31.97 -9.53
CA VAL A 344 -11.46 33.32 -8.95
C VAL A 344 -10.13 33.84 -8.39
N GLU A 345 -9.42 33.03 -7.59
CA GLU A 345 -8.13 33.45 -7.03
C GLU A 345 -7.10 33.71 -8.15
N LEU A 346 -7.03 32.84 -9.16
CA LEU A 346 -6.15 33.02 -10.32
C LEU A 346 -6.50 34.28 -11.12
N ALA A 347 -7.76 34.48 -11.47
CA ALA A 347 -8.20 35.65 -12.24
C ALA A 347 -7.88 36.94 -11.50
N SER A 348 -8.11 36.97 -10.18
CA SER A 348 -7.86 38.16 -9.37
C SER A 348 -6.37 38.47 -9.20
N GLU A 349 -5.53 37.48 -8.93
CA GLU A 349 -4.07 37.67 -8.81
C GLU A 349 -3.43 38.03 -10.15
N LEU A 350 -3.86 37.37 -11.25
CA LEU A 350 -3.38 37.69 -12.59
C LEU A 350 -3.78 39.12 -13.00
N ARG A 351 -4.99 39.55 -12.65
CA ARG A 351 -5.45 40.92 -12.91
C ARG A 351 -4.61 41.97 -12.19
N GLU A 352 -4.15 41.67 -10.98
CA GLU A 352 -3.26 42.56 -10.24
C GLU A 352 -1.83 42.58 -10.79
N SER A 353 -1.27 41.43 -11.20
CA SER A 353 0.10 41.36 -11.71
C SER A 353 0.24 41.82 -13.16
N ARG A 354 -0.80 41.59 -13.96
CA ARG A 354 -0.83 41.83 -15.40
C ARG A 354 -2.06 42.64 -15.79
N SER A 355 -2.02 43.91 -15.39
CA SER A 355 -3.11 44.87 -15.63
C SER A 355 -3.33 45.20 -17.11
N ASP A 356 -2.41 44.79 -17.97
CA ASP A 356 -2.42 44.93 -19.40
C ASP A 356 -3.18 43.79 -20.12
N LEU A 357 -3.54 42.70 -19.45
CA LEU A 357 -4.24 41.56 -20.07
C LEU A 357 -5.77 41.73 -20.04
N ARG A 358 -6.43 41.16 -21.06
CA ARG A 358 -7.89 41.00 -21.14
C ARG A 358 -8.27 39.64 -20.55
N ILE A 359 -8.90 39.62 -19.39
CA ILE A 359 -9.18 38.39 -18.65
C ILE A 359 -10.68 38.08 -18.71
N ARG A 360 -11.02 36.87 -19.14
CA ARG A 360 -12.38 36.32 -19.14
C ARG A 360 -12.48 35.15 -18.17
N LEU A 361 -13.50 35.13 -17.34
CA LEU A 361 -13.78 34.08 -16.38
C LEU A 361 -15.14 33.44 -16.70
N PHE A 362 -15.11 32.19 -17.14
CA PHE A 362 -16.30 31.46 -17.57
C PHE A 362 -16.84 30.58 -16.44
N ASP A 363 -18.16 30.58 -16.25
CA ASP A 363 -18.82 29.63 -15.35
C ASP A 363 -20.13 29.11 -15.97
N ARG A 364 -20.43 27.84 -15.71
CA ARG A 364 -21.68 27.21 -16.15
C ARG A 364 -22.89 27.69 -15.35
N GLY A 365 -22.70 28.15 -14.13
CA GLY A 365 -23.76 28.65 -13.27
C GLY A 365 -24.14 30.10 -13.56
N ASP A 366 -25.27 30.50 -12.99
CA ASP A 366 -25.72 31.90 -12.99
C ASP A 366 -24.77 32.83 -12.21
N THR A 367 -24.09 32.29 -11.20
CA THR A 367 -23.20 33.03 -10.31
C THR A 367 -21.85 32.35 -10.14
N ILE A 368 -20.81 33.16 -9.99
CA ILE A 368 -19.49 32.67 -9.57
C ILE A 368 -19.54 32.18 -8.12
N LEU A 369 -18.60 31.30 -7.76
CA LEU A 369 -18.49 30.73 -6.41
C LEU A 369 -19.83 30.16 -5.90
N PRO A 370 -20.52 29.28 -6.65
CA PRO A 370 -21.88 28.84 -6.32
C PRO A 370 -21.98 28.08 -4.98
N MET A 371 -20.85 27.60 -4.45
CA MET A 371 -20.74 26.99 -3.12
C MET A 371 -20.74 28.00 -1.95
N PHE A 372 -20.72 29.30 -2.23
CA PHE A 372 -20.76 30.37 -1.23
C PHE A 372 -22.12 31.07 -1.22
N PRO A 373 -22.52 31.71 -0.10
CA PRO A 373 -23.73 32.52 -0.07
C PRO A 373 -23.70 33.63 -1.13
N ASN A 374 -24.84 33.89 -1.79
CA ASN A 374 -25.00 34.89 -2.86
C ASN A 374 -24.47 36.28 -2.53
N ARG A 375 -24.37 36.66 -1.25
CA ARG A 375 -23.76 37.93 -0.83
C ARG A 375 -22.26 37.97 -1.11
N LEU A 376 -21.55 36.86 -0.90
CA LEU A 376 -20.13 36.74 -1.21
C LEU A 376 -19.90 36.70 -2.72
N SER A 377 -20.69 35.93 -3.47
CA SER A 377 -20.60 35.91 -4.94
C SER A 377 -20.79 37.31 -5.52
N ARG A 378 -21.79 38.07 -5.07
CA ARG A 378 -22.00 39.47 -5.49
C ARG A 378 -20.84 40.40 -5.13
N TYR A 379 -20.24 40.23 -3.94
CA TYR A 379 -19.07 41.01 -3.54
C TYR A 379 -17.87 40.75 -4.46
N VAL A 380 -17.61 39.48 -4.78
CA VAL A 380 -16.52 39.08 -5.67
C VAL A 380 -16.79 39.54 -7.11
N GLN A 381 -18.03 39.40 -7.59
CA GLN A 381 -18.43 39.86 -8.92
C GLN A 381 -18.26 41.37 -9.07
N LYS A 382 -18.67 42.15 -8.06
CA LYS A 382 -18.44 43.61 -8.04
C LYS A 382 -16.95 43.95 -8.11
N TRP A 383 -16.11 43.18 -7.41
CA TRP A 383 -14.66 43.36 -7.49
C TRP A 383 -14.15 43.12 -8.91
N PHE A 384 -14.60 42.06 -9.59
CA PHE A 384 -14.21 41.79 -10.97
C PHE A 384 -14.67 42.89 -11.94
N GLU A 385 -15.90 43.38 -11.80
CA GLU A 385 -16.40 44.53 -12.58
C GLU A 385 -15.51 45.77 -12.39
N ASP A 386 -15.14 46.10 -11.15
CA ASP A 386 -14.28 47.24 -10.83
C ASP A 386 -12.83 47.08 -11.33
N HIS A 387 -12.39 45.84 -11.57
CA HIS A 387 -11.03 45.52 -12.00
C HIS A 387 -10.97 45.02 -13.45
N GLN A 388 -12.03 45.21 -14.24
CA GLN A 388 -12.07 44.91 -15.67
C GLN A 388 -11.78 43.43 -16.00
N VAL A 389 -12.29 42.52 -15.17
CA VAL A 389 -12.35 41.08 -15.48
C VAL A 389 -13.75 40.77 -15.98
N GLU A 390 -13.85 40.25 -17.20
CA GLU A 390 -15.12 39.89 -17.82
C GLU A 390 -15.61 38.55 -17.26
N VAL A 391 -16.73 38.56 -16.53
CA VAL A 391 -17.35 37.33 -15.99
C VAL A 391 -18.44 36.89 -16.94
N ILE A 392 -18.32 35.67 -17.48
CA ILE A 392 -19.25 35.07 -18.43
C ILE A 392 -19.98 33.92 -17.72
N SER A 393 -21.09 34.27 -17.07
CA SER A 393 -22.03 33.32 -16.47
C SER A 393 -22.82 32.55 -17.53
N ASN A 394 -23.47 31.45 -17.13
CA ASN A 394 -24.24 30.59 -18.03
C ASN A 394 -23.48 30.19 -19.29
N SER A 395 -22.16 30.04 -19.17
CA SER A 395 -21.30 29.59 -20.25
C SER A 395 -21.44 28.08 -20.42
N ASP A 396 -21.38 27.59 -21.65
CA ASP A 396 -21.17 26.17 -21.91
C ASP A 396 -19.98 25.98 -22.84
N ILE A 397 -18.84 25.57 -22.26
CA ILE A 397 -17.63 25.30 -23.04
C ILE A 397 -17.79 23.94 -23.71
N THR A 398 -17.99 23.94 -25.02
CA THR A 398 -18.30 22.74 -25.80
C THR A 398 -17.08 22.14 -26.48
N GLN A 399 -16.05 22.95 -26.76
CA GLN A 399 -14.79 22.53 -27.38
C GLN A 399 -13.69 23.55 -27.05
N VAL A 400 -12.44 23.09 -27.06
CA VAL A 400 -11.25 23.95 -26.97
C VAL A 400 -10.25 23.56 -28.05
N ASP A 401 -9.80 24.55 -28.83
CA ASP A 401 -8.66 24.43 -29.73
C ASP A 401 -7.50 25.31 -29.20
N GLU A 402 -6.31 25.25 -29.81
CA GLU A 402 -5.06 25.86 -29.29
C GLU A 402 -5.21 27.35 -28.87
N HIS A 403 -5.97 28.15 -29.62
CA HIS A 403 -6.20 29.57 -29.34
C HIS A 403 -7.68 29.97 -29.43
N THR A 404 -8.59 29.01 -29.27
CA THR A 404 -10.02 29.25 -29.43
C THR A 404 -10.82 28.44 -28.42
N ILE A 405 -11.70 29.12 -27.70
CA ILE A 405 -12.66 28.48 -26.81
C ILE A 405 -14.06 28.59 -27.42
N TYR A 406 -14.80 27.48 -27.48
CA TYR A 406 -16.16 27.45 -28.02
C TYR A 406 -17.16 27.52 -26.87
N ASN A 407 -17.91 28.63 -26.78
CA ASN A 407 -18.94 28.84 -25.77
C ASN A 407 -20.32 28.78 -26.44
N HIS A 408 -21.16 27.82 -26.06
CA HIS A 408 -22.41 27.51 -26.78
C HIS A 408 -22.19 27.17 -28.26
N GLY A 409 -21.02 26.62 -28.60
CA GLY A 409 -20.60 26.36 -29.97
C GLY A 409 -20.07 27.59 -30.73
N GLU A 410 -20.13 28.79 -30.15
CA GLU A 410 -19.60 30.00 -30.77
C GLU A 410 -18.12 30.18 -30.43
N PRO A 411 -17.24 30.43 -31.43
CA PRO A 411 -15.81 30.57 -31.21
C PRO A 411 -15.46 31.92 -30.57
N LEU A 412 -14.57 31.87 -29.58
CA LEU A 412 -13.95 33.04 -28.95
C LEU A 412 -12.43 32.90 -28.97
N GLU A 413 -11.73 33.87 -29.56
CA GLU A 413 -10.27 33.91 -29.55
C GLU A 413 -9.73 34.12 -28.13
N SER A 414 -8.69 33.33 -27.80
CA SER A 414 -7.98 33.41 -26.53
C SER A 414 -6.53 33.02 -26.72
N ASP A 415 -5.59 33.90 -26.38
CA ASP A 415 -4.15 33.61 -26.48
C ASP A 415 -3.73 32.49 -25.52
N VAL A 416 -4.34 32.46 -24.32
CA VAL A 416 -4.13 31.41 -23.32
C VAL A 416 -5.47 30.98 -22.73
N ILE A 417 -5.65 29.67 -22.54
CA ILE A 417 -6.82 29.09 -21.91
C ILE A 417 -6.36 28.30 -20.68
N ILE A 418 -6.91 28.61 -19.50
CA ILE A 418 -6.62 27.92 -18.24
C ILE A 418 -7.85 27.15 -17.80
N TRP A 419 -7.70 25.85 -17.55
CA TRP A 419 -8.77 25.02 -17.01
C TRP A 419 -8.71 24.96 -15.48
N THR A 420 -9.82 25.31 -14.83
CA THR A 420 -10.03 25.15 -13.38
C THR A 420 -11.41 24.56 -13.05
N ALA A 421 -12.15 24.13 -14.06
CA ALA A 421 -13.52 23.64 -13.95
C ALA A 421 -13.53 22.16 -13.55
N GLY A 422 -13.31 21.91 -12.26
CA GLY A 422 -13.52 20.59 -11.66
C GLY A 422 -12.26 19.73 -11.53
N ILE A 423 -12.32 18.83 -10.56
CA ILE A 423 -11.25 17.89 -10.23
C ILE A 423 -11.79 16.46 -10.15
N GLN A 424 -10.88 15.51 -10.27
CA GLN A 424 -11.13 14.08 -10.09
C GLN A 424 -9.93 13.42 -9.41
N PRO A 425 -10.11 12.29 -8.68
CA PRO A 425 -9.00 11.57 -8.06
C PRO A 425 -7.93 11.17 -9.07
N ASN A 426 -6.68 11.07 -8.63
CA ASN A 426 -5.56 10.66 -9.47
C ASN A 426 -5.87 9.36 -10.25
N LYS A 427 -5.41 9.25 -11.51
CA LYS A 427 -5.67 8.07 -12.35
C LYS A 427 -5.33 6.75 -11.67
N VAL A 428 -4.19 6.66 -10.96
CA VAL A 428 -3.79 5.44 -10.24
C VAL A 428 -4.90 4.97 -9.28
N VAL A 429 -5.57 5.91 -8.60
CA VAL A 429 -6.66 5.61 -7.66
C VAL A 429 -7.95 5.23 -8.38
N ARG A 430 -8.27 5.89 -9.51
CA ARG A 430 -9.43 5.54 -10.33
C ARG A 430 -9.31 4.12 -10.90
N ASP A 431 -8.09 3.69 -11.21
CA ASP A 431 -7.78 2.37 -11.77
C ASP A 431 -7.69 1.25 -10.72
N MET A 432 -7.67 1.56 -9.41
CA MET A 432 -7.65 0.54 -8.34
C MET A 432 -8.95 -0.28 -8.38
N ASP A 433 -8.88 -1.60 -8.17
CA ASP A 433 -10.06 -2.45 -8.08
C ASP A 433 -10.66 -2.42 -6.66
N VAL A 434 -11.35 -1.33 -6.36
CA VAL A 434 -12.02 -1.05 -5.08
C VAL A 434 -13.32 -0.30 -5.31
N GLU A 435 -14.23 -0.35 -4.33
CA GLU A 435 -15.48 0.41 -4.35
C GLU A 435 -15.22 1.93 -4.35
N LYS A 436 -15.94 2.65 -5.21
CA LYS A 436 -15.80 4.10 -5.39
C LYS A 436 -17.17 4.76 -5.49
N ASP A 437 -17.21 6.03 -5.10
CA ASP A 437 -18.37 6.88 -5.32
C ASP A 437 -18.51 7.30 -6.81
N PRO A 438 -19.63 7.94 -7.21
CA PRO A 438 -19.82 8.41 -8.59
C PRO A 438 -18.81 9.45 -9.08
N ARG A 439 -17.96 9.99 -8.19
CA ARG A 439 -16.88 10.93 -8.51
C ARG A 439 -15.52 10.23 -8.62
N GLY A 440 -15.48 8.90 -8.47
CA GLY A 440 -14.27 8.09 -8.54
C GLY A 440 -13.43 8.10 -7.26
N ARG A 441 -13.98 8.58 -6.14
CA ARG A 441 -13.31 8.61 -4.83
C ARG A 441 -13.54 7.29 -4.10
N VAL A 442 -12.53 6.75 -3.46
CA VAL A 442 -12.58 5.45 -2.79
C VAL A 442 -13.49 5.49 -1.57
N ILE A 443 -14.38 4.51 -1.45
CA ILE A 443 -15.23 4.33 -0.27
C ILE A 443 -14.42 3.63 0.82
N LEU A 444 -14.47 4.17 2.05
CA LEU A 444 -13.63 3.74 3.17
C LEU A 444 -14.48 3.35 4.37
N THR A 445 -13.88 2.59 5.29
CA THR A 445 -14.44 2.36 6.62
C THR A 445 -14.42 3.65 7.45
N PRO A 446 -15.15 3.70 8.59
CA PRO A 446 -15.05 4.80 9.55
C PRO A 446 -13.63 5.08 10.07
N HIS A 447 -12.70 4.14 9.88
CA HIS A 447 -11.28 4.25 10.25
C HIS A 447 -10.35 4.57 9.07
N HIS A 448 -10.90 4.97 7.92
CA HIS A 448 -10.18 5.42 6.71
C HIS A 448 -9.37 4.36 5.96
N HIS A 449 -9.56 3.07 6.25
CA HIS A 449 -8.97 1.99 5.47
C HIS A 449 -9.99 1.39 4.49
N LEU A 450 -9.51 0.57 3.55
CA LEU A 450 -10.39 -0.18 2.65
C LEU A 450 -11.23 -1.19 3.45
N PRO A 451 -12.51 -1.42 3.08
CA PRO A 451 -13.36 -2.44 3.73
C PRO A 451 -12.70 -3.82 3.80
N ASP A 452 -12.10 -4.26 2.69
CA ASP A 452 -11.50 -5.60 2.58
C ASP A 452 -10.00 -5.64 2.91
N ASN A 453 -9.37 -4.49 3.21
CA ASN A 453 -7.95 -4.42 3.53
C ASN A 453 -7.64 -3.35 4.57
N LYS A 454 -7.50 -3.77 5.83
CA LYS A 454 -7.18 -2.90 6.98
C LYS A 454 -5.79 -2.25 6.94
N ASN A 455 -4.91 -2.65 6.02
CA ASN A 455 -3.55 -2.15 5.88
C ASN A 455 -3.42 -1.06 4.81
N VAL A 456 -4.48 -0.81 4.02
CA VAL A 456 -4.48 0.22 2.98
C VAL A 456 -5.42 1.35 3.39
N PHE A 457 -4.88 2.54 3.56
CA PHE A 457 -5.58 3.78 3.87
C PHE A 457 -5.60 4.69 2.65
N VAL A 458 -6.63 5.53 2.52
CA VAL A 458 -6.71 6.55 1.47
C VAL A 458 -6.99 7.90 2.11
N VAL A 459 -6.25 8.94 1.70
CA VAL A 459 -6.31 10.27 2.32
C VAL A 459 -6.53 11.40 1.31
N GLY A 460 -7.23 12.44 1.73
CA GLY A 460 -7.47 13.66 0.97
C GLY A 460 -8.45 13.46 -0.18
N ASP A 461 -8.17 14.11 -1.32
CA ASP A 461 -9.09 14.18 -2.47
C ASP A 461 -9.40 12.83 -3.13
N CYS A 462 -8.63 11.79 -2.80
CA CYS A 462 -8.87 10.40 -3.23
C CYS A 462 -9.98 9.69 -2.42
N ALA A 463 -10.32 10.18 -1.23
CA ALA A 463 -11.24 9.53 -0.30
C ALA A 463 -12.67 10.08 -0.43
N SER A 464 -13.66 9.18 -0.36
CA SER A 464 -15.08 9.54 -0.31
C SER A 464 -15.45 9.95 1.11
N LEU A 465 -15.46 11.25 1.36
CA LEU A 465 -15.82 11.86 2.64
C LEU A 465 -17.04 12.78 2.51
N PRO A 466 -17.81 12.98 3.59
CA PRO A 466 -19.02 13.83 3.61
C PRO A 466 -18.69 15.34 3.61
N HIS A 467 -17.56 15.73 3.02
CA HIS A 467 -17.10 17.11 2.93
C HIS A 467 -16.55 17.39 1.53
N ALA A 468 -16.55 18.66 1.14
CA ALA A 468 -15.87 19.09 -0.08
C ALA A 468 -14.34 18.87 0.06
N PRO A 469 -13.66 18.38 -1.00
CA PRO A 469 -12.21 18.23 -1.01
C PRO A 469 -11.50 19.53 -0.64
N SER A 470 -10.56 19.46 0.31
CA SER A 470 -9.77 20.61 0.75
C SER A 470 -8.51 20.17 1.49
N ALA A 471 -7.51 21.07 1.55
CA ALA A 471 -6.31 20.89 2.35
C ALA A 471 -6.64 20.58 3.82
N GLN A 472 -7.55 21.35 4.42
CA GLN A 472 -7.97 21.16 5.82
C GLN A 472 -8.59 19.79 6.07
N LEU A 473 -9.42 19.30 5.14
CA LEU A 473 -10.01 17.97 5.24
C LEU A 473 -8.94 16.87 5.17
N ALA A 474 -7.99 17.00 4.23
CA ALA A 474 -6.88 16.05 4.10
C ALA A 474 -6.02 16.00 5.36
N GLU A 475 -5.75 17.14 6.00
CA GLU A 475 -5.02 17.20 7.25
C GLU A 475 -5.78 16.59 8.42
N GLY A 476 -7.06 16.92 8.58
CA GLY A 476 -7.91 16.34 9.63
C GLY A 476 -8.03 14.81 9.50
N GLN A 477 -8.18 14.33 8.26
CA GLN A 477 -8.20 12.89 7.98
C GLN A 477 -6.84 12.23 8.28
N ALA A 478 -5.73 12.89 7.92
CA ALA A 478 -4.38 12.42 8.24
C ALA A 478 -4.13 12.30 9.75
N GLU A 479 -4.64 13.23 10.57
CA GLU A 479 -4.54 13.14 12.03
C GLU A 479 -5.27 11.90 12.58
N GLN A 480 -6.44 11.61 12.03
CA GLN A 480 -7.23 10.43 12.36
C GLN A 480 -6.54 9.13 11.94
N ILE A 481 -5.99 9.06 10.72
CA ILE A 481 -5.21 7.89 10.25
C ILE A 481 -3.98 7.68 11.14
N ALA A 482 -3.26 8.74 11.50
CA ALA A 482 -2.11 8.65 12.40
C ALA A 482 -2.52 8.10 13.78
N MET A 483 -3.66 8.52 14.31
CA MET A 483 -4.21 7.99 15.57
C MET A 483 -4.47 6.48 15.46
N VAL A 484 -5.11 6.03 14.38
CA VAL A 484 -5.39 4.61 14.12
C VAL A 484 -4.10 3.79 14.06
N LEU A 485 -3.10 4.25 13.31
CA LEU A 485 -1.80 3.57 13.20
C LEU A 485 -1.08 3.48 14.55
N LYS A 486 -1.02 4.59 15.30
CA LYS A 486 -0.38 4.62 16.63
C LYS A 486 -1.06 3.69 17.63
N LYS A 487 -2.39 3.66 17.67
CA LYS A 487 -3.14 2.74 18.51
C LYS A 487 -2.86 1.28 18.13
N ARG A 488 -2.84 0.98 16.83
CA ARG A 488 -2.51 -0.35 16.31
C ARG A 488 -1.11 -0.79 16.72
N TRP A 489 -0.09 0.07 16.63
CA TRP A 489 1.28 -0.26 17.04
C TRP A 489 1.41 -0.51 18.54
N LYS A 490 0.59 0.16 19.37
CA LYS A 490 0.55 -0.05 20.82
C LYS A 490 -0.32 -1.24 21.25
N GLY A 491 -1.00 -1.91 20.31
CA GLY A 491 -1.97 -2.95 20.64
C GLY A 491 -3.21 -2.42 21.38
N GLU A 492 -3.50 -1.13 21.27
CA GLU A 492 -4.66 -0.51 21.91
C GLU A 492 -5.93 -0.69 21.06
N SER A 493 -7.08 -0.69 21.73
CA SER A 493 -8.37 -0.63 21.03
C SER A 493 -8.52 0.69 20.26
N ILE A 494 -9.04 0.56 19.03
CA ILE A 494 -9.43 1.68 18.17
C ILE A 494 -10.90 1.97 18.50
N PRO A 495 -11.29 3.22 18.79
CA PRO A 495 -12.68 3.55 19.08
C PRO A 495 -13.57 3.27 17.86
N GLU A 496 -14.80 2.82 18.07
CA GLU A 496 -15.74 2.51 16.97
C GLU A 496 -15.96 3.71 16.05
N THR A 497 -16.01 4.92 16.62
CA THR A 497 -16.11 6.18 15.88
C THR A 497 -14.93 7.08 16.17
N LEU A 498 -14.42 7.73 15.12
CA LEU A 498 -13.35 8.71 15.23
C LEU A 498 -13.91 10.12 15.54
N PRO A 499 -13.13 11.00 16.20
CA PRO A 499 -13.56 12.36 16.51
C PRO A 499 -13.92 13.14 15.24
N GLU A 500 -15.02 13.89 15.22
CA GLU A 500 -15.45 14.65 14.04
C GLU A 500 -14.37 15.61 13.49
N ILE A 501 -14.18 15.64 12.17
CA ILE A 501 -13.29 16.60 11.51
C ILE A 501 -13.96 17.97 11.45
N LYS A 502 -13.48 18.91 12.25
CA LYS A 502 -13.99 20.29 12.29
C LYS A 502 -13.28 21.19 11.29
N LEU A 503 -13.96 21.52 10.19
CA LEU A 503 -13.46 22.49 9.20
C LEU A 503 -13.61 23.92 9.73
N LYS A 504 -12.55 24.73 9.64
CA LYS A 504 -12.51 26.08 10.26
C LYS A 504 -13.15 27.17 9.39
N GLY A 505 -13.39 26.87 8.12
CA GLY A 505 -13.90 27.82 7.14
C GLY A 505 -13.08 27.81 5.85
N VAL A 506 -13.47 28.66 4.89
CA VAL A 506 -12.81 28.78 3.59
C VAL A 506 -12.51 30.25 3.33
N LEU A 507 -11.28 30.56 2.90
CA LEU A 507 -10.82 31.90 2.58
C LEU A 507 -10.31 31.94 1.15
N GLY A 508 -10.75 32.94 0.39
CA GLY A 508 -10.27 33.28 -0.94
C GLY A 508 -9.62 34.66 -0.97
N SER A 509 -8.67 34.82 -1.88
CA SER A 509 -8.00 36.09 -2.19
C SER A 509 -8.67 36.79 -3.38
N LEU A 510 -8.64 38.13 -3.34
CA LEU A 510 -8.94 39.02 -4.46
C LEU A 510 -7.77 39.98 -4.57
N GLY A 511 -6.68 39.43 -5.09
CA GLY A 511 -5.38 40.10 -5.09
C GLY A 511 -4.81 40.40 -3.69
N LYS A 512 -3.95 41.41 -3.60
CA LYS A 512 -3.15 41.75 -2.40
C LYS A 512 -3.95 42.41 -1.29
N LYS A 513 -5.05 43.10 -1.61
CA LYS A 513 -5.76 43.97 -0.64
C LYS A 513 -7.14 43.47 -0.23
N HIS A 514 -7.79 42.63 -1.03
CA HIS A 514 -9.15 42.17 -0.76
C HIS A 514 -9.20 40.65 -0.71
N GLY A 515 -10.23 40.15 -0.04
CA GLY A 515 -10.47 38.72 0.09
C GLY A 515 -11.91 38.49 0.48
N PHE A 516 -12.28 37.21 0.52
CA PHE A 516 -13.61 36.77 0.89
C PHE A 516 -13.50 35.44 1.64
N GLY A 517 -14.57 35.06 2.33
CA GLY A 517 -14.62 33.73 2.90
C GLY A 517 -15.72 33.56 3.91
N MET A 518 -15.77 32.33 4.43
CA MET A 518 -16.67 31.88 5.47
C MET A 518 -15.84 31.43 6.67
N MET A 519 -16.18 31.93 7.86
CA MET A 519 -15.69 31.43 9.14
C MET A 519 -16.79 30.60 9.80
N GLY A 520 -16.52 29.31 10.02
CA GLY A 520 -17.57 28.34 10.35
C GLY A 520 -18.70 28.33 9.31
N GLU A 521 -19.92 28.00 9.75
CA GLU A 521 -21.06 27.84 8.84
C GLU A 521 -21.77 29.17 8.46
N LYS A 522 -21.59 30.25 9.24
CA LYS A 522 -22.50 31.41 9.19
C LYS A 522 -21.83 32.77 9.02
N ALA A 523 -20.53 32.92 9.32
CA ALA A 523 -19.89 34.23 9.32
C ALA A 523 -19.16 34.50 8.00
N ALA A 524 -19.79 35.27 7.11
CA ALA A 524 -19.14 35.78 5.91
C ALA A 524 -18.18 36.93 6.26
N VAL A 525 -16.95 36.86 5.76
CA VAL A 525 -15.92 37.91 5.95
C VAL A 525 -15.45 38.37 4.57
N THR A 526 -15.27 39.69 4.40
CA THR A 526 -14.86 40.29 3.12
C THR A 526 -13.82 41.38 3.32
N GLY A 527 -13.21 41.83 2.21
CA GLY A 527 -12.28 42.95 2.19
C GLY A 527 -10.94 42.65 2.85
N ARG A 528 -10.33 43.70 3.42
CA ARG A 528 -8.98 43.63 4.01
C ARG A 528 -8.87 42.62 5.15
N VAL A 529 -9.93 42.48 5.95
CA VAL A 529 -9.95 41.53 7.08
C VAL A 529 -9.84 40.09 6.56
N ALA A 530 -10.65 39.71 5.57
CA ALA A 530 -10.55 38.39 4.95
C ALA A 530 -9.16 38.14 4.34
N ARG A 531 -8.60 39.15 3.66
CA ARG A 531 -7.27 39.07 3.06
C ARG A 531 -6.15 38.89 4.09
N MET A 532 -6.21 39.60 5.22
CA MET A 532 -5.27 39.45 6.33
C MET A 532 -5.37 38.06 6.96
N LEU A 533 -6.58 37.54 7.17
CA LEU A 533 -6.80 36.19 7.70
C LEU A 533 -6.22 35.12 6.77
N LYS A 534 -6.45 35.22 5.45
CA LYS A 534 -5.87 34.30 4.46
C LYS A 534 -4.34 34.33 4.53
N SER A 535 -3.75 35.53 4.53
CA SER A 535 -2.29 35.70 4.68
C SER A 535 -1.76 35.07 5.96
N GLY A 536 -2.46 35.26 7.09
CA GLY A 536 -2.08 34.68 8.37
C GLY A 536 -2.11 33.15 8.34
N VAL A 537 -3.15 32.56 7.75
CA VAL A 537 -3.26 31.09 7.59
C VAL A 537 -2.14 30.54 6.71
N LEU A 538 -1.85 31.17 5.57
CA LEU A 538 -0.77 30.75 4.67
C LEU A 538 0.61 30.92 5.34
N TRP A 539 0.84 32.02 6.04
CA TRP A 539 2.08 32.27 6.79
C TRP A 539 2.28 31.24 7.90
N MET A 540 1.24 30.96 8.69
CA MET A 540 1.28 29.94 9.73
C MET A 540 1.55 28.55 9.13
N TYR A 541 0.97 28.26 7.96
CA TYR A 541 1.26 27.03 7.24
C TYR A 541 2.75 26.89 6.91
N LYS A 542 3.34 27.91 6.29
CA LYS A 542 4.76 27.93 5.90
C LYS A 542 5.72 27.80 7.10
N ASN A 543 5.41 28.47 8.21
CA ASN A 543 6.38 28.68 9.29
C ASN A 543 6.17 27.80 10.53
N HIS A 544 4.98 27.19 10.71
CA HIS A 544 4.66 26.42 11.92
C HIS A 544 4.03 25.06 11.66
N ASN A 545 3.33 24.89 10.53
CA ASN A 545 2.67 23.63 10.19
C ASN A 545 3.32 22.90 9.01
N GLY A 546 4.32 23.48 8.36
CA GLY A 546 5.03 22.90 7.23
C GLY A 546 6.41 22.34 7.60
N VAL A 547 7.03 22.86 8.67
CA VAL A 547 8.38 22.52 9.12
C VAL A 547 8.33 22.13 10.59
#